data_AF-A0A3N0I5P2-F1
#
_entry.id   AF-A0A3N0I5P2-F1
#
_cell.length_a   1.000
_cell.length_b   1.000
_cell.length_c   1.000
_cell.angle_alpha   90.00
_cell.angle_beta   90.00
_cell.angle_gamma   90.00
#
_symmetry.space_group_name_H-M   'P 1'
#
loop_
_entity.id
_entity.type
_entity.pdbx_description
1 polymer ?
#
loop_
_entity_poly.entity_id
_entity_poly.type
_entity_poly.pdbx_seq_one_letter_code
_entity_poly.pdbx_strand_id
1 'polypeptide(L)'
;MYEVKENSRILKDGTEITTYSRDVVSCNILEVEAGTTGYRGGDTGHGGRTYFRIQDAACTDMEIHSYTTRCGSNGFEVCLGGDCELETMIRALKFITKVLEEESKEVYD
;
A
#
# COMPACT_ATOMS: atom_id res chain seq x y z
N MET A 1 7.35 18.11 7.96
CA MET A 1 6.86 17.32 6.80
C MET A 1 7.81 16.14 6.69
N TYR A 2 7.33 14.91 6.84
CA TYR A 2 8.18 13.72 6.72
C TYR A 2 8.63 13.56 5.26
N GLU A 3 9.87 13.14 5.06
CA GLU A 3 10.47 12.95 3.74
C GLU A 3 9.73 11.84 2.98
N VAL A 4 9.33 12.12 1.75
CA VAL A 4 8.78 11.12 0.82
C VAL A 4 9.91 10.70 -0.10
N LYS A 5 10.15 9.38 -0.19
CA LYS A 5 11.18 8.79 -1.05
C LYS A 5 10.53 8.14 -2.25
N GLU A 6 10.98 8.51 -3.45
CA GLU A 6 10.64 7.82 -4.70
C GLU A 6 11.53 6.59 -4.87
N ASN A 7 10.94 5.47 -5.28
CA ASN A 7 11.62 4.20 -5.54
C ASN A 7 11.12 3.58 -6.86
N SER A 8 11.79 2.52 -7.31
CA SER A 8 11.31 1.62 -8.36
C SER A 8 11.12 0.20 -7.83
N ARG A 9 10.03 -0.46 -8.23
CA ARG A 9 9.68 -1.84 -7.85
C ARG A 9 9.39 -2.67 -9.09
N ILE A 10 9.97 -3.87 -9.16
CA ILE A 10 9.59 -4.91 -10.12
C ILE A 10 8.57 -5.83 -9.43
N LEU A 11 7.35 -5.90 -9.97
CA LEU A 11 6.28 -6.78 -9.48
C LEU A 11 6.51 -8.23 -9.90
N LYS A 12 5.73 -9.16 -9.33
CA LYS A 12 5.87 -10.61 -9.58
C LYS A 12 5.74 -10.99 -11.06
N ASP A 13 5.03 -10.20 -11.85
CA ASP A 13 4.85 -10.42 -13.28
C ASP A 13 5.89 -9.70 -14.16
N GLY A 14 6.89 -9.07 -13.54
CA GLY A 14 7.95 -8.33 -14.24
C GLY A 14 7.61 -6.86 -14.52
N THR A 15 6.41 -6.38 -14.19
CA THR A 15 6.05 -4.97 -14.38
C THR A 15 6.88 -4.09 -13.45
N GLU A 16 7.61 -3.12 -14.02
CA GLU A 16 8.28 -2.08 -13.24
C GLU A 16 7.32 -0.92 -12.96
N ILE A 17 7.27 -0.47 -11.72
CA ILE A 17 6.44 0.64 -11.27
C ILE A 17 7.25 1.61 -10.40
N THR A 18 6.98 2.91 -10.56
CA THR A 18 7.43 3.92 -9.60
C THR A 18 6.59 3.82 -8.34
N THR A 19 7.23 3.83 -7.18
CA THR A 19 6.58 3.81 -5.87
C THR A 19 7.06 4.96 -5.01
N TYR A 20 6.24 5.37 -4.05
CA TYR A 20 6.58 6.39 -3.07
C TYR A 20 6.44 5.81 -1.68
N SER A 21 7.43 6.09 -0.84
CA SER A 21 7.49 5.59 0.52
C SER A 21 7.72 6.71 1.54
N ARG A 22 7.28 6.46 2.77
CA ARG A 22 7.59 7.32 3.92
C ARG A 22 7.46 6.53 5.23
N ASP A 23 8.09 7.07 6.26
CA ASP A 23 7.88 6.61 7.63
C ASP A 23 6.72 7.37 8.29
N VAL A 24 5.90 6.64 9.05
CA VAL A 24 4.85 7.16 9.90
C VAL A 24 5.24 6.88 11.34
N VAL A 25 5.66 7.93 12.05
CA VAL A 25 6.21 7.84 13.39
C VAL A 25 5.20 8.34 14.43
N SER A 26 5.03 7.55 15.50
CA SER A 26 4.42 7.88 16.80
C SER A 26 5.12 7.05 17.89
N CYS A 27 4.42 6.45 18.86
CA CYS A 27 4.99 5.43 19.76
C CYS A 27 5.38 4.12 19.04
N ASN A 28 4.86 3.89 17.83
CA ASN A 28 5.29 2.88 16.87
C ASN A 28 5.74 3.55 15.55
N ILE A 29 6.42 2.79 14.69
CA ILE A 29 6.90 3.25 13.39
C ILE A 29 6.44 2.29 12.29
N LEU A 30 5.71 2.82 11.31
CA LEU A 30 5.36 2.11 10.08
C LEU A 30 6.14 2.69 8.90
N GLU A 31 6.78 1.85 8.11
CA GLU A 31 7.22 2.20 6.77
C GLU A 31 6.10 1.85 5.79
N VAL A 32 5.65 2.82 5.00
CA VAL A 32 4.61 2.63 3.99
C VAL A 32 5.14 2.93 2.61
N GLU A 33 4.72 2.14 1.62
CA GLU A 33 5.12 2.28 0.22
C GLU A 33 3.90 2.01 -0.67
N ALA A 34 3.69 2.82 -1.71
CA ALA A 34 2.61 2.61 -2.68
C ALA A 34 2.98 3.08 -4.08
N GLY A 35 2.35 2.51 -5.10
CA GLY A 35 2.51 2.94 -6.49
C GLY A 35 1.55 2.20 -7.42
N THR A 36 1.31 2.78 -8.60
CA THR A 36 0.39 2.21 -9.60
C THR A 36 0.85 2.55 -11.02
N THR A 37 0.46 1.75 -12.00
CA THR A 37 0.64 2.09 -13.44
C THR A 37 -0.47 3.02 -13.96
N GLY A 38 -1.41 3.41 -13.10
CA GLY A 38 -2.59 4.19 -13.43
C GLY A 38 -3.73 3.35 -14.00
N TYR A 39 -4.88 3.98 -14.28
CA TYR A 39 -5.99 3.30 -14.93
C TYR A 39 -5.62 2.90 -16.37
N ARG A 40 -5.89 1.63 -16.74
CA ARG A 40 -5.60 1.07 -18.08
C ARG A 40 -6.84 0.53 -18.81
N GLY A 41 -8.03 0.73 -18.22
CA GLY A 41 -9.29 0.16 -18.69
C GLY A 41 -9.36 -1.35 -18.43
N GLY A 42 -10.52 -1.87 -17.98
CA GLY A 42 -10.71 -3.31 -17.82
C GLY A 42 -10.00 -3.95 -16.61
N ASP A 43 -9.67 -5.23 -16.75
CA ASP A 43 -9.11 -6.10 -15.71
C ASP A 43 -7.57 -6.23 -15.79
N THR A 44 -7.00 -7.17 -15.03
CA THR A 44 -5.56 -7.46 -15.00
C THR A 44 -4.93 -7.66 -16.38
N GLY A 45 -5.69 -8.17 -17.37
CA GLY A 45 -5.21 -8.41 -18.74
C GLY A 45 -4.83 -7.15 -19.50
N HIS A 46 -5.30 -5.99 -19.05
CA HIS A 46 -5.05 -4.68 -19.66
C HIS A 46 -3.81 -3.98 -19.07
N GLY A 47 -3.10 -4.62 -18.14
CA GLY A 47 -1.80 -4.16 -17.64
C GLY A 47 -1.86 -3.15 -16.49
N GLY A 48 -3.05 -2.83 -15.97
CA GLY A 48 -3.18 -2.03 -14.75
C GLY A 48 -2.59 -2.77 -13.54
N ARG A 49 -1.71 -2.12 -12.77
CA ARG A 49 -1.10 -2.68 -11.56
C ARG A 49 -1.17 -1.67 -10.43
N THR A 50 -1.49 -2.18 -9.25
CA THR A 50 -1.50 -1.42 -8.00
C THR A 50 -0.67 -2.17 -6.98
N TYR A 51 0.19 -1.43 -6.30
CA TYR A 51 1.05 -1.94 -5.24
C TYR A 51 0.92 -1.04 -4.03
N PHE A 52 0.83 -1.67 -2.86
CA PHE A 52 1.12 -1.00 -1.60
C PHE A 52 1.70 -2.01 -0.62
N ARG A 53 2.44 -1.49 0.36
CA ARG A 53 3.05 -2.24 1.44
C ARG A 53 3.03 -1.38 2.70
N ILE A 54 2.78 -2.05 3.82
CA ILE A 54 2.94 -1.50 5.17
C ILE A 54 3.86 -2.47 5.89
N GLN A 55 4.93 -1.95 6.50
CA GLN A 55 5.90 -2.72 7.26
C GLN A 55 6.03 -2.12 8.65
N ASP A 56 6.04 -2.99 9.68
CA ASP A 56 6.51 -2.61 11.01
C ASP A 56 8.02 -2.31 10.93
N ALA A 57 8.36 -1.04 11.13
CA ALA A 57 9.74 -0.57 11.19
C ALA A 57 10.23 -0.50 12.65
N ALA A 58 9.31 -0.33 13.61
CA ALA A 58 9.59 -0.46 15.04
C ALA A 58 8.31 -0.49 15.89
N CYS A 59 8.25 -1.43 16.83
CA CYS A 59 7.33 -1.42 17.97
C CYS A 59 5.83 -1.39 17.61
N THR A 60 5.43 -1.91 16.46
CA THR A 60 4.01 -2.02 16.10
C THR A 60 3.46 -3.38 16.52
N ASP A 61 2.41 -3.41 17.34
CA ASP A 61 1.64 -4.63 17.57
C ASP A 61 0.73 -4.92 16.36
N MET A 62 1.20 -5.78 15.46
CA MET A 62 0.55 -6.10 14.19
C MET A 62 0.50 -7.61 13.93
N GLU A 63 -0.69 -8.13 13.69
CA GLU A 63 -0.91 -9.48 13.19
C GLU A 63 -1.49 -9.42 11.77
N ILE A 64 -0.91 -10.19 10.84
CA ILE A 64 -1.36 -10.27 9.45
C ILE A 64 -1.75 -11.71 9.16
N HIS A 65 -3.00 -11.92 8.75
CA HIS A 65 -3.49 -13.23 8.35
C HIS A 65 -4.00 -13.20 6.91
N SER A 66 -3.34 -13.95 6.03
CA SER A 66 -3.84 -14.21 4.68
C SER A 66 -4.61 -15.53 4.64
N TYR A 67 -5.76 -15.53 3.97
CA TYR A 67 -6.61 -16.70 3.88
C TYR A 67 -7.18 -16.87 2.47
N THR A 68 -7.63 -18.09 2.17
CA THR A 68 -8.37 -18.40 0.95
C THR A 68 -9.77 -18.87 1.34
N THR A 69 -10.79 -18.25 0.75
CA THR A 69 -12.17 -18.64 0.98
C THR A 69 -12.45 -20.01 0.38
N ARG A 70 -13.54 -20.65 0.80
CA ARG A 70 -13.99 -21.92 0.21
C ARG A 70 -14.17 -21.86 -1.31
N CYS A 71 -14.51 -20.69 -1.86
CA CYS A 71 -14.68 -20.47 -3.28
C CYS A 71 -13.38 -20.15 -4.03
N GLY A 72 -12.22 -20.23 -3.37
CA GLY A 72 -10.90 -19.98 -3.97
C GLY A 72 -10.51 -18.50 -4.07
N SER A 73 -11.24 -17.59 -3.42
CA SER A 73 -10.89 -16.16 -3.40
C SER A 73 -9.85 -15.89 -2.32
N ASN A 74 -8.85 -15.05 -2.62
CA ASN A 74 -7.82 -14.66 -1.66
C ASN A 74 -8.26 -13.43 -0.86
N GLY A 75 -8.00 -13.44 0.45
CA GLY A 75 -8.23 -12.32 1.35
C GLY A 75 -7.06 -12.18 2.32
N PHE A 76 -7.00 -11.03 2.98
CA PHE A 76 -6.07 -10.78 4.07
C PHE A 76 -6.74 -9.86 5.09
N GLU A 77 -6.37 -10.03 6.35
CA GLU A 77 -6.79 -9.18 7.46
C GLU A 77 -5.57 -8.73 8.26
N VAL A 78 -5.70 -7.55 8.87
CA VAL A 78 -4.66 -6.94 9.70
C VAL A 78 -5.31 -6.55 11.02
N CYS A 79 -4.78 -7.08 12.12
CA CYS A 79 -5.19 -6.75 13.48
C CYS A 79 -4.10 -5.93 14.14
N LEU A 80 -4.49 -4.87 14.85
CA LEU A 80 -3.60 -3.91 15.48
C LEU A 80 -3.99 -3.69 16.95
N GLY A 81 -3.00 -3.60 17.82
CA GLY A 81 -3.21 -3.48 19.26
C GLY A 81 -2.83 -2.11 19.83
N GLY A 82 -3.78 -1.17 19.88
CA GLY A 82 -3.61 0.10 20.61
C GLY A 82 -4.03 1.35 19.85
N ASP A 83 -4.09 2.47 20.58
CA ASP A 83 -4.45 3.78 20.01
C ASP A 83 -3.37 4.31 19.06
N CYS A 84 -2.11 3.96 19.32
CA CYS A 84 -0.97 4.40 18.53
C CYS A 84 -0.96 3.75 17.14
N GLU A 85 -1.21 2.44 17.10
CA GLU A 85 -1.34 1.65 15.89
C GLU A 85 -2.55 2.12 15.08
N LEU A 86 -3.66 2.45 15.74
CA LEU A 86 -4.82 3.05 15.07
C LEU A 86 -4.46 4.38 14.40
N GLU A 87 -3.81 5.31 15.11
CA GLU A 87 -3.42 6.61 14.55
C GLU A 87 -2.43 6.46 13.38
N THR A 88 -1.37 5.68 13.58
CA THR A 88 -0.34 5.47 12.56
C THR A 88 -0.90 4.74 11.35
N MET A 89 -1.77 3.76 11.53
CA MET A 89 -2.45 3.06 10.43
C MET A 89 -3.38 4.01 9.64
N ILE A 90 -4.14 4.88 10.30
CA ILE A 90 -4.95 5.89 9.58
C ILE A 90 -4.05 6.79 8.72
N ARG A 91 -2.91 7.24 9.24
CA ARG A 91 -1.95 8.08 8.52
C ARG A 91 -1.24 7.32 7.40
N ALA A 92 -0.99 6.04 7.57
CA ALA A 92 -0.46 5.12 6.57
C ALA A 92 -1.44 4.97 5.39
N LEU A 93 -2.69 4.62 5.68
CA LEU A 93 -3.73 4.44 4.67
C LEU A 93 -4.00 5.72 3.89
N LYS A 94 -4.08 6.88 4.57
CA LYS A 94 -4.23 8.18 3.90
C LYS A 94 -3.10 8.49 2.92
N PHE A 95 -1.87 8.10 3.23
CA PHE A 95 -0.74 8.28 2.31
C PHE A 95 -0.86 7.36 1.11
N ILE A 96 -1.15 6.09 1.34
CA ILE A 96 -1.35 5.11 0.27
C ILE A 96 -2.45 5.60 -0.67
N THR A 97 -3.61 5.99 -0.14
CA THR A 97 -4.71 6.54 -0.93
C THR A 97 -4.26 7.75 -1.74
N LYS A 98 -3.57 8.71 -1.12
CA LYS A 98 -3.07 9.90 -1.79
C LYS A 98 -2.15 9.55 -2.97
N VAL A 99 -1.17 8.67 -2.76
CA VAL A 99 -0.22 8.25 -3.81
C VAL A 99 -0.97 7.58 -4.96
N LEU A 100 -1.91 6.68 -4.64
CA LEU A 100 -2.69 5.99 -5.66
C LEU A 100 -3.56 6.95 -6.46
N GLU A 101 -4.22 7.92 -5.81
CA GLU A 101 -5.01 8.95 -6.48
C GLU A 101 -4.15 9.84 -7.41
N GLU A 102 -3.03 10.36 -6.90
CA GLU A 102 -2.12 11.23 -7.68
C GLU A 102 -1.53 10.50 -8.90
N GLU A 103 -1.14 9.24 -8.75
CA GLU A 103 -0.57 8.44 -9.84
C GLU A 103 -1.64 7.82 -10.76
N SER A 104 -2.91 7.76 -10.32
CA SER A 104 -3.96 7.11 -11.10
C SER A 104 -4.35 7.81 -12.40
N LYS A 105 -3.88 9.06 -12.63
CA LYS A 105 -4.11 9.93 -13.80
C LYS A 105 -5.41 9.59 -14.54
N GLU A 106 -6.48 10.33 -14.23
CA GLU A 106 -7.77 10.19 -14.93
C GLU A 106 -7.54 10.06 -16.44
N VAL A 107 -8.00 8.94 -17.01
CA VAL A 107 -8.07 8.79 -18.46
C VAL A 107 -9.21 9.71 -18.89
N TYR A 108 -8.87 10.98 -19.16
CA TYR A 108 -9.78 11.86 -19.89
C TYR A 108 -9.98 11.23 -21.27
N ASP A 109 -11.20 10.81 -21.54
CA ASP A 109 -11.70 10.42 -22.87
C ASP A 109 -11.79 11.66 -23.78
#